data_AF-A0A661HUX1-F1
#
_entry.id   AF-A0A661HUX1-F1
#
_cell.length_a   1.000
_cell.length_b   1.000
_cell.length_c   1.000
_cell.angle_alpha   90.00
_cell.angle_beta   90.00
_cell.angle_gamma   90.00
#
_symmetry.space_group_name_H-M   'P 1'
#
loop_
_entity.id
_entity.type
_entity.pdbx_description
1 polymer ?
#
loop_
_entity_poly.entity_id
_entity_poly.type
_entity_poly.pdbx_seq_one_letter_code
_entity_poly.pdbx_strand_id
1 'polypeptide(L)'
;MKKISMIFVSVFLILGMSVCSAKTPNVADQDIQIFSVDNSNGAITAKSIEKAFNASGVVVDVNNDMNSIFSKRYGHIHHKKYNLAIFTNAKMVSKLMSKYPTIGLITPLSMSIFSDDAKNTINVSTLSLAGMARITKIPATNPDLIEYAKLLDAALHKALPNGSYLAVNHNVKPSNKPLTTEFTIEFELEDGATYMEVKEEFEEEFEAELGPVGYLIPKSYKLKHNDYDFFDTYSIIRFNAIYPVSKNHPDAGAYAPFSLVIYKKKDEDTVNIRFRSIDKWIDDLGITDKETIKEVYKTQNMIQGILEELTE
;
A
#
# COMPACT_ATOMS: atom_id res chain seq x y z
N MET A 1 -36.63 51.93 -58.85
CA MET A 1 -35.33 52.45 -58.36
C MET A 1 -34.75 51.48 -57.34
N LYS A 2 -33.43 51.40 -57.28
CA LYS A 2 -32.61 50.35 -56.67
C LYS A 2 -32.77 50.20 -55.15
N LYS A 3 -32.84 48.91 -54.74
CA LYS A 3 -32.21 48.22 -53.58
C LYS A 3 -32.44 48.78 -52.16
N ILE A 4 -32.80 47.90 -51.23
CA ILE A 4 -31.87 47.25 -50.28
C ILE A 4 -32.66 46.22 -49.44
N SER A 5 -32.22 44.97 -49.48
CA SER A 5 -32.63 43.90 -48.56
C SER A 5 -32.12 44.20 -47.16
N MET A 6 -32.98 44.04 -46.15
CA MET A 6 -32.58 44.04 -44.74
C MET A 6 -32.91 42.67 -44.15
N ILE A 7 -31.86 41.86 -43.96
CA ILE A 7 -31.91 40.57 -43.28
C ILE A 7 -31.99 40.83 -41.77
N PHE A 8 -33.00 40.29 -41.11
CA PHE A 8 -33.07 40.23 -39.65
C PHE A 8 -32.13 39.12 -39.16
N VAL A 9 -31.01 39.51 -38.54
CA VAL A 9 -30.17 38.61 -37.75
C VAL A 9 -30.66 38.66 -36.32
N SER A 10 -31.33 37.59 -35.90
CA SER A 10 -31.71 37.35 -34.51
C SER A 10 -30.46 37.05 -33.69
N VAL A 11 -30.12 37.95 -32.76
CA VAL A 11 -29.02 37.78 -31.80
C VAL A 11 -29.48 36.80 -30.71
N PHE A 12 -28.94 35.59 -30.74
CA PHE A 12 -29.01 34.65 -29.61
C PHE A 12 -27.95 35.04 -28.58
N LEU A 13 -28.38 35.61 -27.46
CA LEU A 13 -27.56 35.87 -26.28
C LEU A 13 -27.37 34.54 -25.53
N ILE A 14 -26.30 33.81 -25.86
CA ILE A 14 -25.85 32.67 -25.06
C ILE A 14 -25.03 33.24 -23.91
N LEU A 15 -25.64 33.28 -22.73
CA LEU A 15 -24.95 33.41 -21.44
C LEU A 15 -24.06 32.18 -21.28
N GLY A 16 -22.80 32.31 -21.67
CA GLY A 16 -21.75 31.36 -21.34
C GLY A 16 -21.53 31.38 -19.83
N MET A 17 -22.16 30.43 -19.13
CA MET A 17 -21.69 30.03 -17.81
C MET A 17 -20.28 29.49 -17.99
N SER A 18 -19.28 30.29 -17.64
CA SER A 18 -17.92 29.82 -17.37
C SER A 18 -18.01 28.79 -16.26
N VAL A 19 -18.17 27.53 -16.64
CA VAL A 19 -17.76 26.40 -15.81
C VAL A 19 -16.25 26.58 -15.67
N CYS A 20 -15.84 27.14 -14.55
CA CYS A 20 -14.49 26.93 -14.05
C CYS A 20 -14.34 25.42 -13.85
N SER A 21 -13.96 24.72 -14.92
CA SER A 21 -13.23 23.47 -14.80
C SER A 21 -11.98 23.83 -14.01
N ALA A 22 -12.06 23.69 -12.69
CA ALA A 22 -10.89 23.53 -11.87
C ALA A 22 -10.08 22.44 -12.57
N LYS A 23 -8.93 22.81 -13.13
CA LYS A 23 -7.98 21.86 -13.66
C LYS A 23 -7.66 20.94 -12.49
N THR A 24 -8.25 19.75 -12.48
CA THR A 24 -7.75 18.64 -11.68
C THR A 24 -6.26 18.57 -12.00
N PRO A 25 -5.36 18.66 -10.99
CA PRO A 25 -3.96 18.52 -11.25
C PRO A 25 -3.79 17.21 -12.01
N ASN A 26 -3.04 17.25 -13.11
CA ASN A 26 -2.57 16.06 -13.79
C ASN A 26 -1.57 15.39 -12.82
N VAL A 27 -2.08 14.74 -11.78
CA VAL A 27 -1.33 13.77 -11.01
C VAL A 27 -1.08 12.67 -12.01
N ALA A 28 0.08 12.71 -12.67
CA ALA A 28 0.59 11.55 -13.40
C ALA A 28 0.40 10.33 -12.50
N ASP A 29 0.02 9.18 -13.06
CA ASP A 29 -0.33 7.95 -12.35
C ASP A 29 0.82 7.45 -11.44
N GLN A 30 1.03 8.11 -10.30
CA GLN A 30 2.04 7.76 -9.31
C GLN A 30 1.48 6.66 -8.42
N ASP A 31 2.32 5.70 -8.07
CA ASP A 31 1.92 4.56 -7.24
C ASP A 31 1.58 4.97 -5.80
N ILE A 32 2.21 6.03 -5.31
CA ILE A 32 2.00 6.60 -3.98
C ILE A 32 1.19 7.89 -4.09
N GLN A 33 0.31 8.10 -3.12
CA GLN A 33 -0.33 9.38 -2.85
C GLN A 33 0.00 9.87 -1.44
N ILE A 34 0.22 11.17 -1.29
CA ILE A 34 0.48 11.82 0.00
C ILE A 34 -0.61 12.86 0.23
N PHE A 35 -1.38 12.69 1.31
CA PHE A 35 -2.39 13.65 1.74
C PHE A 35 -1.88 14.45 2.93
N SER A 36 -1.96 15.78 2.86
CA SER A 36 -1.29 16.71 3.77
C SER A 36 -2.22 17.79 4.27
N VAL A 37 -2.01 18.22 5.52
CA VAL A 37 -2.74 19.34 6.12
C VAL A 37 -1.82 20.13 7.05
N ASP A 38 -2.05 21.43 7.17
CA ASP A 38 -1.45 22.23 8.25
C ASP A 38 -1.79 21.61 9.61
N ASN A 39 -0.77 21.47 10.44
CA ASN A 39 -0.90 20.95 11.78
C ASN A 39 -0.12 21.84 12.77
N SER A 40 -0.09 23.14 12.51
CA SER A 40 0.64 24.12 13.32
C SER A 40 0.13 24.17 14.78
N ASN A 41 -1.14 23.82 15.00
CA ASN A 41 -1.73 23.70 16.35
C ASN A 41 -1.50 22.33 17.01
N GLY A 42 -0.91 21.36 16.30
CA GLY A 42 -0.65 20.01 16.78
C GLY A 42 -1.88 19.15 17.07
N ALA A 43 -3.08 19.56 16.64
CA ALA A 43 -4.34 18.90 16.96
C ALA A 43 -4.48 17.51 16.30
N ILE A 44 -3.85 17.31 15.14
CA ILE A 44 -3.90 16.05 14.40
C ILE A 44 -2.71 15.18 14.80
N THR A 45 -3.00 13.94 15.18
CA THR A 45 -2.03 12.95 15.67
C THR A 45 -2.24 11.61 14.95
N ALA A 46 -1.26 10.70 15.02
CA ALA A 46 -1.42 9.35 14.49
C ALA A 46 -2.64 8.62 15.08
N LYS A 47 -2.96 8.85 16.36
CA LYS A 47 -4.14 8.29 17.03
C LYS A 47 -5.46 8.89 16.54
N SER A 48 -5.50 10.19 16.25
CA SER A 48 -6.72 10.81 15.70
C SER A 48 -6.97 10.35 14.27
N ILE A 49 -5.91 10.14 13.48
CA ILE A 49 -5.98 9.59 12.12
C ILE A 49 -6.53 8.17 12.15
N GLU A 50 -5.96 7.31 13.00
CA GLU A 50 -6.46 5.94 13.22
C GLU A 50 -7.94 5.91 13.58
N LYS A 51 -8.36 6.74 14.53
CA LYS A 51 -9.77 6.86 14.93
C LYS A 51 -10.67 7.25 13.76
N ALA A 52 -10.23 8.17 12.91
CA ALA A 52 -11.00 8.62 11.75
C ALA A 52 -11.10 7.56 10.65
N PHE A 53 -10.01 6.82 10.39
CA PHE A 53 -10.00 5.66 9.49
C PHE A 53 -10.99 4.59 9.96
N ASN A 54 -10.88 4.18 11.23
CA ASN A 54 -11.78 3.18 11.83
C ASN A 54 -13.24 3.61 11.73
N ALA A 55 -13.54 4.90 12.00
CA ALA A 55 -14.88 5.47 11.86
C ALA A 55 -15.36 5.59 10.40
N SER A 56 -14.54 5.27 9.42
CA SER A 56 -14.87 5.24 7.98
C SER A 56 -15.01 3.81 7.45
N GLY A 57 -14.88 2.79 8.31
CA GLY A 57 -14.91 1.39 7.91
C GLY A 57 -13.60 0.91 7.26
N VAL A 58 -12.52 1.68 7.37
CA VAL A 58 -11.16 1.28 7.02
C VAL A 58 -10.43 1.01 8.32
N VAL A 59 -10.29 -0.26 8.68
CA VAL A 59 -9.82 -0.68 10.01
C VAL A 59 -8.31 -0.63 10.05
N VAL A 60 -7.74 0.18 10.94
CA VAL A 60 -6.31 0.25 11.23
C VAL A 60 -6.02 -0.74 12.36
N ASP A 61 -5.25 -1.78 12.04
CA ASP A 61 -4.91 -2.86 12.98
C ASP A 61 -3.58 -2.61 13.71
N VAL A 62 -2.66 -1.89 13.06
CA VAL A 62 -1.35 -1.56 13.62
C VAL A 62 -1.07 -0.09 13.33
N ASN A 63 -0.53 0.62 14.33
CA ASN A 63 -0.07 1.99 14.22
C ASN A 63 1.12 2.22 15.16
N ASN A 64 2.32 1.94 14.66
CA ASN A 64 3.53 1.91 15.45
C ASN A 64 4.28 3.24 15.36
N ASP A 65 4.61 3.82 16.52
CA ASP A 65 5.54 4.93 16.62
C ASP A 65 6.96 4.43 16.34
N MET A 66 7.44 4.72 15.13
CA MET A 66 8.74 4.29 14.67
C MET A 66 9.87 5.05 15.36
N ASN A 67 9.64 6.26 15.84
CA ASN A 67 10.67 7.01 16.55
C ASN A 67 11.04 6.36 17.87
N SER A 68 10.07 5.77 18.58
CA SER A 68 10.36 4.97 19.78
C SER A 68 11.20 3.73 19.47
N ILE A 69 11.02 3.12 18.30
CA ILE A 69 11.76 1.92 17.89
C ILE A 69 13.16 2.30 17.39
N PHE A 70 13.24 3.31 16.53
CA PHE A 70 14.48 3.75 15.90
C PHE A 70 15.45 4.36 16.89
N SER A 71 14.97 5.17 17.85
CA SER A 71 15.82 5.67 18.93
C SER A 71 16.46 4.55 19.75
N LYS A 72 15.70 3.51 20.10
CA LYS A 72 16.21 2.35 20.86
C LYS A 72 17.20 1.49 20.06
N ARG A 73 16.91 1.26 18.77
CA ARG A 73 17.68 0.33 17.93
C ARG A 73 18.88 0.98 17.25
N TYR A 74 18.80 2.26 16.89
CA TYR A 74 19.78 2.96 16.07
C TYR A 74 20.34 4.23 16.74
N GLY A 75 19.85 4.61 17.92
CA GLY A 75 20.31 5.78 18.67
C GLY A 75 19.82 7.14 18.14
N HIS A 76 19.20 7.16 16.96
CA HIS A 76 18.76 8.39 16.28
C HIS A 76 17.40 8.19 15.60
N ILE A 77 16.73 9.31 15.34
CA ILE A 77 15.48 9.39 14.58
C ILE A 77 15.66 10.36 13.41
N HIS A 78 14.87 10.21 12.35
CA HIS A 78 14.95 11.07 11.16
C HIS A 78 13.90 12.18 11.13
N HIS A 79 12.73 11.94 11.74
CA HIS A 79 11.58 12.84 11.71
C HIS A 79 11.06 13.06 13.14
N LYS A 80 10.41 14.19 13.44
CA LYS A 80 9.80 14.40 14.78
C LYS A 80 8.61 13.48 15.03
N LYS A 81 7.78 13.24 14.00
CA LYS A 81 6.68 12.28 14.04
C LYS A 81 6.83 11.32 12.87
N TYR A 82 6.89 10.02 13.16
CA TYR A 82 6.91 8.99 12.15
C TYR A 82 6.26 7.72 12.67
N ASN A 83 5.14 7.34 12.06
CA ASN A 83 4.46 6.09 12.32
C ASN A 83 4.37 5.27 11.06
N LEU A 84 4.43 3.95 11.23
CA LEU A 84 4.01 2.98 10.20
C LEU A 84 2.74 2.31 10.69
N ALA A 85 1.75 2.27 9.82
CA ALA A 85 0.46 1.71 10.11
C ALA A 85 -0.03 0.84 8.95
N ILE A 86 -0.90 -0.12 9.28
CA ILE A 86 -1.56 -0.98 8.29
C ILE A 86 -3.06 -0.89 8.49
N PHE A 87 -3.80 -1.05 7.40
CA PHE A 87 -5.25 -1.02 7.43
C PHE A 87 -5.90 -1.94 6.40
N THR A 88 -7.15 -2.29 6.65
CA THR A 88 -7.94 -3.16 5.80
C THR A 88 -9.37 -2.66 5.62
N ASN A 89 -10.01 -3.08 4.53
CA ASN A 89 -11.45 -3.10 4.44
C ASN A 89 -11.90 -4.52 4.08
N ALA A 90 -12.34 -5.29 5.08
CA ALA A 90 -12.65 -6.71 4.91
C ALA A 90 -13.70 -6.97 3.82
N LYS A 91 -14.69 -6.07 3.67
CA LYS A 91 -15.72 -6.18 2.63
C LYS A 91 -15.11 -6.05 1.23
N MET A 92 -14.26 -5.05 1.00
CA MET A 92 -13.62 -4.85 -0.30
C MET A 92 -12.62 -5.95 -0.62
N VAL A 93 -11.83 -6.39 0.36
CA VAL A 93 -10.90 -7.52 0.20
C VAL A 93 -11.67 -8.78 -0.19
N SER A 94 -12.72 -9.14 0.57
CA SER A 94 -13.54 -10.32 0.29
C SER A 94 -14.21 -10.26 -1.08
N LYS A 95 -14.66 -9.08 -1.52
CA LYS A 95 -15.26 -8.89 -2.86
C LYS A 95 -14.24 -9.08 -3.98
N LEU A 96 -13.03 -8.56 -3.82
CA LEU A 96 -12.00 -8.59 -4.84
C LEU A 96 -11.29 -9.95 -4.93
N MET A 97 -11.08 -10.63 -3.80
CA MET A 97 -10.25 -11.85 -3.77
C MET A 97 -10.79 -12.95 -4.67
N SER A 98 -12.11 -13.17 -4.71
CA SER A 98 -12.76 -14.21 -5.55
C SER A 98 -12.27 -14.21 -7.01
N LYS A 99 -12.11 -13.01 -7.60
CA LYS A 99 -11.64 -12.86 -8.98
C LYS A 99 -10.15 -12.53 -9.08
N TYR A 100 -9.59 -11.92 -8.04
CA TYR A 100 -8.24 -11.37 -8.04
C TYR A 100 -7.53 -11.76 -6.72
N PRO A 101 -7.01 -12.99 -6.60
CA PRO A 101 -6.26 -13.40 -5.41
C PRO A 101 -5.05 -12.50 -5.13
N THR A 102 -4.53 -11.84 -6.16
CA THR A 102 -3.49 -10.82 -6.06
C THR A 102 -3.86 -9.61 -5.20
N ILE A 103 -5.13 -9.43 -4.79
CA ILE A 103 -5.50 -8.45 -3.75
C ILE A 103 -4.76 -8.70 -2.42
N GLY A 104 -4.34 -9.94 -2.17
CA GLY A 104 -3.52 -10.31 -1.02
C GLY A 104 -2.18 -9.57 -0.97
N LEU A 105 -1.63 -9.15 -2.12
CA LEU A 105 -0.37 -8.39 -2.21
C LEU A 105 -0.45 -6.97 -1.63
N ILE A 106 -1.67 -6.50 -1.35
CA ILE A 106 -1.93 -5.22 -0.67
C ILE A 106 -2.89 -5.40 0.50
N THR A 107 -3.00 -6.62 1.05
CA THR A 107 -3.83 -6.89 2.22
C THR A 107 -2.95 -7.38 3.37
N PRO A 108 -2.71 -6.54 4.38
CA PRO A 108 -3.25 -5.20 4.57
C PRO A 108 -2.57 -4.15 3.67
N LEU A 109 -3.25 -3.01 3.48
CA LEU A 109 -2.63 -1.83 2.90
C LEU A 109 -1.76 -1.16 3.96
N SER A 110 -0.67 -0.54 3.53
CA SER A 110 0.27 0.16 4.42
C SER A 110 0.18 1.67 4.26
N MET A 111 0.48 2.39 5.33
CA MET A 111 0.68 3.83 5.32
C MET A 111 1.80 4.27 6.27
N SER A 112 2.43 5.39 5.93
CA SER A 112 3.14 6.19 6.92
C SER A 112 2.33 7.42 7.33
N ILE A 113 2.51 7.81 8.59
CA ILE A 113 2.03 9.08 9.13
C ILE A 113 3.25 9.85 9.59
N PHE A 114 3.51 11.02 9.01
CA PHE A 114 4.75 11.75 9.27
C PHE A 114 4.56 13.27 9.26
N SER A 115 5.41 13.98 10.00
CA SER A 115 5.43 15.45 9.96
C SER A 115 6.45 15.96 8.94
N ASP A 116 6.07 17.02 8.21
CA ASP A 116 7.05 17.92 7.59
C ASP A 116 7.20 19.12 8.53
N ASP A 117 8.27 19.08 9.32
CA ASP A 117 8.50 20.03 10.40
C ASP A 117 8.85 21.43 9.89
N ALA A 118 9.38 21.55 8.67
CA ALA A 118 9.67 22.85 8.07
C ALA A 118 8.38 23.55 7.64
N LYS A 119 7.38 22.77 7.22
CA LYS A 119 6.07 23.29 6.79
C LYS A 119 4.98 23.23 7.87
N ASN A 120 5.30 22.69 9.06
CA ASN A 120 4.33 22.42 10.13
C ASN A 120 3.13 21.59 9.68
N THR A 121 3.32 20.65 8.76
CA THR A 121 2.24 19.78 8.27
C THR A 121 2.32 18.39 8.86
N ILE A 122 1.17 17.70 8.86
CA ILE A 122 1.11 16.24 9.02
C ILE A 122 0.63 15.62 7.72
N ASN A 123 1.24 14.50 7.38
CA ASN A 123 1.08 13.83 6.11
C ASN A 123 0.71 12.37 6.34
N VAL A 124 -0.14 11.83 5.46
CA VAL A 124 -0.41 10.39 5.35
C VAL A 124 -0.01 9.96 3.94
N SER A 125 0.90 9.00 3.83
CA SER A 125 1.29 8.38 2.56
C SER A 125 0.75 6.96 2.48
N THR A 126 0.17 6.60 1.34
CA THR A 126 -0.33 5.24 1.05
C THR A 126 -0.42 5.01 -0.45
N LEU A 127 -0.79 3.81 -0.88
CA LEU A 127 -0.98 3.51 -2.31
C LEU A 127 -2.14 4.35 -2.89
N SER A 128 -1.94 4.85 -4.11
CA SER A 128 -3.00 5.40 -4.94
C SER A 128 -3.79 4.27 -5.63
N LEU A 129 -4.90 4.60 -6.29
CA LEU A 129 -5.59 3.64 -7.18
C LEU A 129 -4.64 3.06 -8.23
N ALA A 130 -3.76 3.88 -8.82
CA ALA A 130 -2.78 3.44 -9.79
C ALA A 130 -1.78 2.46 -9.17
N GLY A 131 -1.27 2.74 -7.97
CA GLY A 131 -0.36 1.85 -7.24
C GLY A 131 -1.02 0.53 -6.86
N MET A 132 -2.25 0.58 -6.35
CA MET A 132 -3.04 -0.63 -6.05
C MET A 132 -3.23 -1.48 -7.32
N ALA A 133 -3.63 -0.86 -8.43
CA ALA A 133 -3.83 -1.54 -9.71
C ALA A 133 -2.52 -2.14 -10.26
N ARG A 134 -1.41 -1.39 -10.18
CA ARG A 134 -0.10 -1.81 -10.67
C ARG A 134 0.41 -3.05 -9.93
N ILE A 135 0.31 -3.05 -8.60
CA ILE A 135 0.80 -4.14 -7.74
C ILE A 135 -0.09 -5.38 -7.87
N THR A 136 -1.41 -5.19 -7.78
CA THR A 136 -2.36 -6.32 -7.80
C THR A 136 -2.67 -6.83 -9.19
N LYS A 137 -2.27 -6.11 -10.25
CA LYS A 137 -2.69 -6.36 -11.65
C LYS A 137 -4.20 -6.30 -11.87
N ILE A 138 -4.97 -5.80 -10.90
CA ILE A 138 -6.38 -5.51 -11.06
C ILE A 138 -6.47 -4.24 -11.93
N PRO A 139 -7.29 -4.21 -13.00
CA PRO A 139 -7.42 -3.02 -13.82
C PRO A 139 -7.79 -1.79 -12.99
N ALA A 140 -7.14 -0.64 -13.22
CA ALA A 140 -7.50 0.61 -12.56
C ALA A 140 -8.94 1.06 -12.87
N THR A 141 -9.54 0.53 -13.94
CA THR A 141 -10.94 0.72 -14.32
C THR A 141 -11.91 -0.26 -13.63
N ASN A 142 -11.40 -1.20 -12.83
CA ASN A 142 -12.24 -2.13 -12.09
C ASN A 142 -13.09 -1.37 -11.05
N PRO A 143 -14.43 -1.52 -11.08
CA PRO A 143 -15.32 -0.73 -10.22
C PRO A 143 -15.11 -0.99 -8.74
N ASP A 144 -14.72 -2.20 -8.35
CA ASP A 144 -14.51 -2.57 -6.95
C ASP A 144 -13.18 -2.02 -6.43
N LEU A 145 -12.13 -2.01 -7.26
CA LEU A 145 -10.88 -1.34 -6.89
C LEU A 145 -11.06 0.18 -6.76
N ILE A 146 -11.85 0.78 -7.66
CA ILE A 146 -12.23 2.20 -7.59
C ILE A 146 -13.03 2.48 -6.30
N GLU A 147 -13.97 1.61 -5.94
CA GLU A 147 -14.73 1.73 -4.69
C GLU A 147 -13.81 1.65 -3.46
N TYR A 148 -12.82 0.75 -3.46
CA TYR A 148 -11.84 0.65 -2.37
C TYR A 148 -11.00 1.94 -2.26
N ALA A 149 -10.51 2.46 -3.38
CA ALA A 149 -9.77 3.72 -3.40
C ALA A 149 -10.61 4.92 -2.92
N LYS A 150 -11.92 4.96 -3.25
CA LYS A 150 -12.85 5.99 -2.75
C LYS A 150 -13.06 5.91 -1.24
N LEU A 151 -13.14 4.71 -0.67
CA LEU A 151 -13.25 4.54 0.78
C LEU A 151 -12.00 5.06 1.49
N LEU A 152 -10.82 4.80 0.93
CA LEU A 152 -9.56 5.34 1.41
C LEU A 152 -9.51 6.87 1.31
N ASP A 153 -9.90 7.44 0.16
CA ASP A 153 -9.98 8.89 -0.03
C ASP A 153 -10.91 9.56 0.99
N ALA A 154 -12.09 8.97 1.24
CA ALA A 154 -13.02 9.46 2.26
C ALA A 154 -12.42 9.39 3.68
N ALA A 155 -11.70 8.31 4.00
CA ALA A 155 -11.00 8.17 5.29
C ALA A 155 -9.91 9.23 5.46
N LEU A 156 -9.13 9.51 4.42
CA LEU A 156 -8.10 10.57 4.41
C LEU A 156 -8.70 11.95 4.67
N HIS A 157 -9.76 12.33 3.96
CA HIS A 157 -10.44 13.62 4.14
C HIS A 157 -11.09 13.76 5.53
N LYS A 158 -11.58 12.65 6.09
CA LYS A 158 -12.10 12.64 7.47
C LYS A 158 -11.00 12.77 8.51
N ALA A 159 -9.86 12.14 8.29
CA ALA A 159 -8.71 12.15 9.18
C ALA A 159 -7.96 13.48 9.19
N LEU A 160 -7.84 14.11 8.02
CA LEU A 160 -7.15 15.38 7.78
C LEU A 160 -8.14 16.39 7.16
N PRO A 161 -9.04 16.99 7.96
CA PRO A 161 -9.99 17.96 7.43
C PRO A 161 -9.28 19.16 6.79
N ASN A 162 -9.75 19.58 5.61
CA ASN A 162 -9.11 20.61 4.77
C ASN A 162 -7.71 20.22 4.23
N GLY A 163 -7.34 18.95 4.32
CA GLY A 163 -6.13 18.44 3.69
C GLY A 163 -6.22 18.47 2.16
N SER A 164 -5.08 18.26 1.53
CA SER A 164 -4.95 18.19 0.07
C SER A 164 -3.86 17.21 -0.34
N TYR A 165 -3.96 16.68 -1.55
CA TYR A 165 -2.91 15.84 -2.12
C TYR A 165 -1.69 16.67 -2.51
N LEU A 166 -0.51 16.20 -2.11
CA LEU A 166 0.76 16.76 -2.54
C LEU A 166 1.16 16.18 -3.90
N ALA A 167 1.87 16.98 -4.69
CA ALA A 167 2.54 16.47 -5.88
C ALA A 167 3.68 15.51 -5.46
N VAL A 168 3.56 14.24 -5.84
CA VAL A 168 4.60 13.22 -5.64
C VAL A 168 5.48 13.21 -6.88
N ASN A 169 6.74 13.61 -6.73
CA ASN A 169 7.72 13.68 -7.81
C ASN A 169 8.94 12.80 -7.47
N HIS A 170 8.73 11.50 -7.35
CA HIS A 170 9.87 10.58 -7.33
C HIS A 170 10.49 10.53 -8.72
N ASN A 171 11.82 10.52 -8.77
CA ASN A 171 12.55 10.26 -10.01
C ASN A 171 12.46 8.77 -10.34
N VAL A 172 11.25 8.31 -10.70
CA VAL A 172 10.95 6.90 -10.96
C VAL A 172 11.82 6.42 -12.11
N LYS A 173 12.57 5.35 -11.88
CA LYS A 173 13.37 4.71 -12.92
C LYS A 173 12.58 3.57 -13.55
N PRO A 174 12.41 3.55 -14.88
CA PRO A 174 11.86 2.39 -15.56
C PRO A 174 12.69 1.15 -15.23
N SER A 175 12.02 0.09 -14.79
CA SER A 175 12.66 -1.13 -14.31
C SER A 175 11.89 -2.33 -14.81
N ASN A 176 12.57 -3.19 -15.56
CA ASN A 176 12.00 -4.41 -16.13
C ASN A 176 11.87 -5.55 -15.11
N LYS A 177 12.28 -5.32 -13.85
CA LYS A 177 12.17 -6.32 -12.80
C LYS A 177 10.70 -6.69 -12.52
N PRO A 178 10.41 -7.91 -12.07
CA PRO A 178 9.07 -8.29 -11.60
C PRO A 178 8.60 -7.37 -10.46
N LEU A 179 7.30 -7.07 -10.39
CA LEU A 179 6.71 -6.32 -9.27
C LEU A 179 6.42 -7.21 -8.05
N THR A 180 6.36 -8.51 -8.31
CA THR A 180 5.99 -9.56 -7.37
C THR A 180 7.04 -10.65 -7.44
N THR A 181 7.32 -11.25 -6.29
CA THR A 181 8.07 -12.49 -6.16
C THR A 181 7.06 -13.58 -5.84
N GLU A 182 7.09 -14.67 -6.59
CA GLU A 182 6.04 -15.69 -6.62
C GLU A 182 6.65 -17.07 -6.48
N PHE A 183 6.02 -17.90 -5.66
CA PHE A 183 6.35 -19.29 -5.39
C PHE A 183 5.09 -20.14 -5.50
N THR A 184 5.28 -21.40 -5.82
CA THR A 184 4.22 -22.41 -5.83
C THR A 184 4.76 -23.69 -5.23
N ILE A 185 3.97 -24.31 -4.35
CA ILE A 185 4.30 -25.60 -3.73
C ILE A 185 3.06 -26.51 -3.80
N GLU A 186 3.27 -27.80 -4.00
CA GLU A 186 2.25 -28.82 -3.81
C GLU A 186 2.45 -29.44 -2.42
N PHE A 187 1.47 -29.29 -1.53
CA PHE A 187 1.56 -29.92 -0.21
C PHE A 187 1.35 -31.43 -0.33
N GLU A 188 2.36 -32.20 0.05
CA GLU A 188 2.24 -33.64 0.22
C GLU A 188 1.42 -33.91 1.50
N LEU A 189 0.26 -34.54 1.33
CA LEU A 189 -0.59 -34.90 2.46
C LEU A 189 -0.23 -36.33 2.90
N GLU A 190 0.26 -36.48 4.13
CA GLU A 190 0.33 -37.79 4.77
C GLU A 190 -1.08 -38.36 4.99
N ASP A 191 -1.19 -39.69 5.17
CA ASP A 191 -2.49 -40.37 5.33
C ASP A 191 -3.31 -39.77 6.49
N GLY A 192 -4.39 -39.06 6.13
CA GLY A 192 -5.31 -38.43 7.08
C GLY A 192 -5.02 -36.96 7.40
N ALA A 193 -3.89 -36.42 6.94
CA ALA A 193 -3.56 -35.00 7.08
C ALA A 193 -4.43 -34.13 6.15
N THR A 194 -4.81 -32.96 6.64
CA THR A 194 -5.55 -31.96 5.88
C THR A 194 -4.60 -30.89 5.34
N TYR A 195 -4.98 -30.23 4.24
CA TYR A 195 -4.27 -29.05 3.74
C TYR A 195 -4.10 -27.95 4.80
N MET A 196 -5.01 -27.86 5.77
CA MET A 196 -4.92 -26.88 6.85
C MET A 196 -3.80 -27.21 7.83
N GLU A 197 -3.58 -28.48 8.15
CA GLU A 197 -2.52 -28.93 9.05
C GLU A 197 -1.15 -28.68 8.41
N VAL A 198 -0.95 -29.13 7.16
CA VAL A 198 0.32 -28.90 6.44
C VAL A 198 0.59 -27.41 6.21
N LYS A 199 -0.45 -26.60 5.95
CA LYS A 199 -0.33 -25.13 5.88
C LYS A 199 0.12 -24.52 7.21
N GLU A 200 -0.41 -25.00 8.33
CA GLU A 200 -0.04 -24.47 9.66
C GLU A 200 1.40 -24.84 10.04
N GLU A 201 1.87 -26.03 9.67
CA GLU A 201 3.28 -26.43 9.80
C GLU A 201 4.20 -25.55 8.93
N PHE A 202 3.85 -25.35 7.65
CA PHE A 202 4.57 -24.43 6.77
C PHE A 202 4.64 -23.01 7.35
N GLU A 203 3.54 -22.49 7.88
CA GLU A 203 3.50 -21.16 8.50
C GLU A 203 4.36 -21.09 9.76
N GLU A 204 4.34 -22.12 10.61
CA GLU A 204 5.18 -22.17 11.80
C GLU A 204 6.67 -22.13 11.43
N GLU A 205 7.09 -22.92 10.44
CA GLU A 205 8.47 -22.94 9.96
C GLU A 205 8.86 -21.60 9.31
N PHE A 206 8.00 -21.06 8.43
CA PHE A 206 8.20 -19.75 7.82
C PHE A 206 8.36 -18.64 8.87
N GLU A 207 7.48 -18.60 9.87
CA GLU A 207 7.54 -17.62 10.95
C GLU A 207 8.81 -17.78 11.82
N ALA A 208 9.24 -19.02 12.06
CA ALA A 208 10.47 -19.33 12.81
C ALA A 208 11.73 -18.83 12.10
N GLU A 209 11.80 -18.92 10.77
CA GLU A 209 12.95 -18.47 9.97
C GLU A 209 13.04 -16.94 9.81
N LEU A 210 11.90 -16.24 9.87
CA LEU A 210 11.85 -14.78 9.73
C LEU A 210 12.54 -14.03 10.88
N GLY A 211 12.30 -14.46 12.13
CA GLY A 211 12.77 -13.79 13.34
C GLY A 211 14.30 -13.64 13.42
N PRO A 212 15.08 -14.73 13.27
CA PRO A 212 16.54 -14.72 13.33
C PRO A 212 17.21 -13.75 12.35
N VAL A 213 16.64 -13.54 11.16
CA VAL A 213 17.17 -12.60 10.15
C VAL A 213 16.62 -11.17 10.30
N GLY A 214 15.81 -10.94 11.34
CA GLY A 214 15.37 -9.63 11.80
C GLY A 214 14.07 -9.12 11.17
N TYR A 215 13.27 -10.01 10.57
CA TYR A 215 11.89 -9.70 10.22
C TYR A 215 11.00 -9.71 11.44
N LEU A 216 9.91 -8.95 11.34
CA LEU A 216 8.80 -8.94 12.29
C LEU A 216 7.51 -9.06 11.49
N ILE A 217 6.53 -9.73 12.09
CA ILE A 217 5.16 -9.81 11.58
C ILE A 217 4.26 -8.96 12.48
N PRO A 218 4.06 -7.66 12.17
CA PRO A 218 3.10 -6.85 12.91
C PRO A 218 1.70 -7.44 12.97
N LYS A 219 1.27 -8.14 11.92
CA LYS A 219 -0.07 -8.73 11.82
C LYS A 219 -0.12 -9.79 10.71
N SER A 220 -0.89 -10.84 10.94
CA SER A 220 -1.37 -11.76 9.90
C SER A 220 -2.91 -11.84 9.94
N TYR A 221 -3.50 -12.28 8.83
CA TYR A 221 -4.94 -12.44 8.65
C TYR A 221 -5.23 -13.80 8.03
N LYS A 222 -6.11 -14.60 8.67
CA LYS A 222 -6.68 -15.82 8.09
C LYS A 222 -8.04 -15.47 7.46
N LEU A 223 -8.09 -15.24 6.15
CA LEU A 223 -9.28 -14.74 5.45
C LEU A 223 -10.14 -15.91 4.93
N LYS A 224 -11.38 -15.98 5.40
CA LYS A 224 -12.33 -17.02 4.99
C LYS A 224 -13.08 -16.61 3.72
N HIS A 225 -13.09 -17.47 2.72
CA HIS A 225 -13.83 -17.27 1.49
C HIS A 225 -14.21 -18.61 0.85
N ASN A 226 -15.35 -18.69 0.17
CA ASN A 226 -15.90 -19.97 -0.32
C ASN A 226 -15.07 -20.62 -1.43
N ASP A 227 -14.31 -19.83 -2.18
CA ASP A 227 -13.51 -20.27 -3.33
C ASP A 227 -12.14 -20.86 -2.92
N TYR A 228 -11.76 -20.76 -1.65
CA TYR A 228 -10.44 -21.10 -1.15
C TYR A 228 -10.51 -22.18 -0.07
N ASP A 229 -9.52 -23.06 -0.05
CA ASP A 229 -9.23 -23.89 1.12
C ASP A 229 -8.69 -23.01 2.25
N PHE A 230 -7.77 -22.11 1.89
CA PHE A 230 -7.25 -21.05 2.76
C PHE A 230 -6.79 -19.84 1.94
N PHE A 231 -6.79 -18.68 2.59
CA PHE A 231 -6.27 -17.44 2.04
C PHE A 231 -5.76 -16.57 3.18
N ASP A 232 -4.45 -16.61 3.38
CA ASP A 232 -3.81 -16.00 4.51
C ASP A 232 -2.88 -14.90 4.03
N THR A 233 -2.84 -13.80 4.77
CA THR A 233 -1.97 -12.68 4.45
C THR A 233 -1.15 -12.23 5.64
N TYR A 234 0.06 -11.80 5.36
CA TYR A 234 1.07 -11.37 6.32
C TYR A 234 1.45 -9.93 6.03
N SER A 235 1.48 -9.10 7.05
CA SER A 235 2.20 -7.83 7.04
C SER A 235 3.58 -8.07 7.64
N ILE A 236 4.64 -7.93 6.85
CA ILE A 236 6.01 -8.24 7.24
C ILE A 236 6.88 -6.97 7.14
N ILE A 237 7.79 -6.78 8.09
CA ILE A 237 8.70 -5.64 8.09
C ILE A 237 10.09 -6.01 8.59
N ARG A 238 11.11 -5.38 8.00
CA ARG A 238 12.49 -5.41 8.48
C ARG A 238 12.98 -3.99 8.69
N PHE A 239 13.23 -3.60 9.94
CA PHE A 239 13.62 -2.23 10.28
C PHE A 239 14.91 -1.79 9.63
N ASN A 240 15.83 -2.72 9.36
CA ASN A 240 17.10 -2.42 8.68
C ASN A 240 16.91 -1.89 7.25
N ALA A 241 15.81 -2.22 6.56
CA ALA A 241 15.48 -1.62 5.28
C ALA A 241 14.73 -0.29 5.45
N ILE A 242 13.64 -0.28 6.22
CA ILE A 242 12.78 0.92 6.27
C ILE A 242 13.43 2.09 7.02
N TYR A 243 14.31 1.85 8.00
CA TYR A 243 15.00 2.91 8.74
C TYR A 243 15.80 3.82 7.80
N PRO A 244 16.80 3.35 7.05
CA PRO A 244 17.58 4.20 6.16
C PRO A 244 16.73 4.78 5.01
N VAL A 245 15.76 4.03 4.47
CA VAL A 245 14.85 4.53 3.42
C VAL A 245 14.05 5.73 3.93
N SER A 246 13.49 5.63 5.14
CA SER A 246 12.60 6.65 5.70
C SER A 246 13.27 8.01 5.86
N LYS A 247 14.62 8.06 5.96
CA LYS A 247 15.37 9.31 6.09
C LYS A 247 15.02 10.34 5.02
N ASN A 248 14.98 9.89 3.77
CA ASN A 248 14.68 10.74 2.62
C ASN A 248 13.31 10.44 2.00
N HIS A 249 12.72 9.30 2.36
CA HIS A 249 11.44 8.83 1.84
C HIS A 249 10.51 8.40 2.99
N PRO A 250 10.06 9.33 3.86
CA PRO A 250 9.08 8.99 4.90
C PRO A 250 7.77 8.44 4.30
N ASP A 251 7.49 8.76 3.05
CA ASP A 251 6.39 8.23 2.25
C ASP A 251 6.55 6.74 1.87
N ALA A 252 7.73 6.14 2.04
CA ALA A 252 7.96 4.70 1.85
C ALA A 252 7.09 3.81 2.76
N GLY A 253 6.46 4.35 3.81
CA GLY A 253 5.45 3.62 4.57
C GLY A 253 4.19 3.23 3.79
N ALA A 254 3.96 3.82 2.60
CA ALA A 254 2.98 3.28 1.65
C ALA A 254 3.28 1.83 1.20
N TYR A 255 4.53 1.41 1.39
CA TYR A 255 5.07 0.13 0.96
C TYR A 255 5.55 -0.78 2.12
N ALA A 256 5.63 -0.23 3.34
CA ALA A 256 6.21 -0.89 4.51
C ALA A 256 5.27 -0.76 5.72
N PRO A 257 4.90 -1.85 6.42
CA PRO A 257 5.20 -3.27 6.13
C PRO A 257 4.77 -3.69 4.71
N PHE A 258 5.42 -4.70 4.13
CA PHE A 258 4.98 -5.28 2.86
C PHE A 258 4.04 -6.46 3.11
N SER A 259 3.13 -6.71 2.18
CA SER A 259 2.22 -7.84 2.26
C SER A 259 2.79 -9.07 1.54
N LEU A 260 2.60 -10.23 2.17
CA LEU A 260 2.76 -11.55 1.57
C LEU A 260 1.40 -12.28 1.66
N VAL A 261 1.02 -13.00 0.62
CA VAL A 261 -0.20 -13.82 0.56
C VAL A 261 0.16 -15.28 0.34
N ILE A 262 -0.50 -16.16 1.08
CA ILE A 262 -0.46 -17.62 0.96
C ILE A 262 -1.89 -18.07 0.70
N TYR A 263 -2.18 -18.69 -0.43
CA TYR A 263 -3.53 -19.15 -0.73
C TYR A 263 -3.56 -20.44 -1.54
N LYS A 264 -4.63 -21.20 -1.38
CA LYS A 264 -4.98 -22.34 -2.23
C LYS A 264 -6.45 -22.27 -2.60
N LYS A 265 -6.76 -22.28 -3.89
CA LYS A 265 -8.14 -22.43 -4.34
C LYS A 265 -8.58 -23.87 -4.24
N LYS A 266 -9.89 -24.08 -4.07
CA LYS A 266 -10.47 -25.43 -3.93
C LYS A 266 -10.33 -26.30 -5.18
N ASP A 267 -10.22 -25.67 -6.34
CA ASP A 267 -10.07 -26.32 -7.65
C ASP A 267 -8.63 -26.37 -8.15
N GLU A 268 -7.66 -25.97 -7.31
CA GLU A 268 -6.23 -25.99 -7.61
C GLU A 268 -5.51 -26.94 -6.64
N ASP A 269 -4.55 -27.72 -7.14
CA ASP A 269 -3.73 -28.62 -6.31
C ASP A 269 -2.50 -27.90 -5.73
N THR A 270 -2.21 -26.69 -6.20
CA THR A 270 -1.04 -25.90 -5.82
C THR A 270 -1.37 -24.80 -4.81
N VAL A 271 -0.48 -24.64 -3.85
CA VAL A 271 -0.45 -23.49 -2.95
C VAL A 271 0.35 -22.38 -3.62
N ASN A 272 -0.21 -21.18 -3.61
CA ASN A 272 0.39 -19.99 -4.17
C ASN A 272 0.91 -19.09 -3.06
N ILE A 273 2.19 -18.73 -3.10
CA ILE A 273 2.81 -17.80 -2.17
C ILE A 273 3.37 -16.63 -2.95
N ARG A 274 2.98 -15.40 -2.59
CA ARG A 274 3.40 -14.21 -3.34
C ARG A 274 3.61 -13.03 -2.42
N PHE A 275 4.65 -12.25 -2.66
CA PHE A 275 4.84 -10.96 -1.99
C PHE A 275 5.30 -9.90 -2.98
N ARG A 276 5.07 -8.63 -2.62
CA ARG A 276 5.55 -7.51 -3.43
C ARG A 276 7.07 -7.43 -3.36
N SER A 277 7.74 -7.39 -4.51
CA SER A 277 9.19 -7.27 -4.57
C SER A 277 9.65 -5.96 -3.90
N ILE A 278 10.41 -6.09 -2.83
CA ILE A 278 10.84 -5.01 -1.94
C ILE A 278 11.86 -4.13 -2.64
N ASP A 279 12.67 -4.71 -3.53
CA ASP A 279 13.66 -3.97 -4.31
C ASP A 279 13.04 -2.93 -5.26
N LYS A 280 11.74 -3.04 -5.56
CA LYS A 280 10.99 -2.01 -6.28
C LYS A 280 10.89 -0.68 -5.56
N TRP A 281 11.11 -0.64 -4.25
CA TRP A 281 11.20 0.62 -3.51
C TRP A 281 12.31 1.51 -4.06
N ILE A 282 13.40 0.91 -4.55
CA ILE A 282 14.54 1.65 -5.12
C ILE A 282 14.08 2.46 -6.33
N ASP A 283 13.38 1.80 -7.25
CA ASP A 283 12.94 2.41 -8.50
C ASP A 283 11.74 3.33 -8.29
N ASP A 284 10.77 2.90 -7.49
CA ASP A 284 9.51 3.62 -7.24
C ASP A 284 9.75 4.92 -6.43
N LEU A 285 10.73 4.93 -5.52
CA LEU A 285 11.07 6.11 -4.69
C LEU A 285 12.27 6.90 -5.25
N GLY A 286 12.99 6.36 -6.24
CA GLY A 286 14.18 6.98 -6.81
C GLY A 286 15.39 6.98 -5.86
N ILE A 287 15.57 5.91 -5.09
CA ILE A 287 16.66 5.77 -4.11
C ILE A 287 18.00 5.69 -4.83
N THR A 288 18.98 6.48 -4.39
CA THR A 288 20.34 6.51 -4.96
C THR A 288 21.43 6.18 -3.96
N ASP A 289 21.14 6.19 -2.66
CA ASP A 289 22.09 5.83 -1.62
C ASP A 289 22.41 4.33 -1.68
N LYS A 290 23.70 4.02 -1.88
CA LYS A 290 24.22 2.66 -2.05
C LYS A 290 24.00 1.78 -0.83
N GLU A 291 24.16 2.32 0.38
CA GLU A 291 23.99 1.51 1.60
C GLU A 291 22.51 1.22 1.85
N THR A 292 21.64 2.20 1.58
CA THR A 292 20.19 2.00 1.60
C THR A 292 19.75 0.94 0.58
N ILE A 293 20.24 1.04 -0.66
CA ILE A 293 19.98 0.06 -1.74
C ILE A 293 20.44 -1.34 -1.32
N LYS A 294 21.62 -1.46 -0.70
CA LYS A 294 22.17 -2.73 -0.24
C LYS A 294 21.29 -3.38 0.82
N GLU A 295 20.80 -2.63 1.81
CA GLU A 295 19.88 -3.19 2.82
C GLU A 295 18.51 -3.55 2.25
N VAL A 296 18.02 -2.82 1.25
CA VAL A 296 16.79 -3.17 0.53
C VAL A 296 16.96 -4.50 -0.21
N TYR A 297 18.04 -4.67 -0.99
CA TYR A 297 18.33 -5.94 -1.67
C TYR A 297 18.55 -7.08 -0.69
N LYS A 298 19.31 -6.86 0.39
CA LYS A 298 19.53 -7.86 1.43
C LYS A 298 18.21 -8.33 2.03
N THR A 299 17.28 -7.40 2.25
CA THR A 299 15.93 -7.71 2.72
C THR A 299 15.22 -8.59 1.69
N GLN A 300 15.03 -8.13 0.45
CA GLN A 300 14.44 -8.93 -0.63
C GLN A 300 15.02 -10.37 -0.70
N ASN A 301 16.34 -10.50 -0.73
CA ASN A 301 17.00 -11.79 -0.90
C ASN A 301 16.84 -12.72 0.31
N MET A 302 16.78 -12.19 1.54
CA MET A 302 16.59 -13.02 2.73
C MET A 302 15.23 -13.70 2.76
N ILE A 303 14.15 -12.96 2.48
CA ILE A 303 12.81 -13.58 2.46
C ILE A 303 12.64 -14.48 1.24
N GLN A 304 13.26 -14.13 0.12
CA GLN A 304 13.27 -15.00 -1.06
C GLN A 304 13.98 -16.31 -0.75
N GLY A 305 15.17 -16.29 -0.13
CA GLY A 305 15.90 -17.51 0.24
C GLY A 305 15.13 -18.40 1.22
N ILE A 306 14.48 -17.82 2.23
CA ILE A 306 13.62 -18.58 3.16
C ILE A 306 12.50 -19.30 2.39
N LEU A 307 11.82 -18.60 1.47
CA LEU A 307 10.74 -19.20 0.71
C LEU A 307 11.25 -20.20 -0.34
N GLU A 308 12.42 -19.99 -0.94
CA GLU A 308 13.08 -20.97 -1.81
C GLU A 308 13.31 -22.27 -1.02
N GLU A 309 13.93 -22.20 0.17
CA GLU A 309 14.21 -23.37 1.02
C GLU A 309 12.93 -24.11 1.46
N LEU A 310 11.85 -23.39 1.75
CA LEU A 310 10.58 -23.99 2.20
C LEU A 310 9.67 -24.48 1.05
N THR A 311 10.02 -24.20 -0.20
CA THR A 311 9.19 -24.58 -1.37
C THR A 311 9.91 -25.46 -2.40
N GLU A 312 11.15 -25.88 -2.11
CA GLU A 312 11.89 -26.93 -2.82
C GLU A 312 11.43 -28.34 -2.42
#